data_AF-A0A952KQA9-F1
#
_entry.id   AF-A0A952KQA9-F1
#
_cell.length_a   1.000
_cell.length_b   1.000
_cell.length_c   1.000
_cell.angle_alpha   90.00
_cell.angle_beta   90.00
_cell.angle_gamma   90.00
#
_symmetry.space_group_name_H-M   'P 1'
#
loop_
_entity.id
_entity.type
_entity.pdbx_description
1 polymer ?
#
loop_
_entity_poly.entity_id
_entity_poly.type
_entity_poly.pdbx_seq_one_letter_code
_entity_poly.pdbx_strand_id
1 'polypeptide(L)'
;MKPAFYAALLFTLSLVPAAGSQSAELTKRARLLADAEAGKNRAVEDIGFEYEHGSYEDHTKYIMQAYDLYARTVDKSNYAREKMCVALLAGDPLPKDEMAGLTLCAHTDFGSASSHEDSFVQAYKDEHGIGRAPDPAKAYKTYEYLADKFAPAATVVGDEAYGLGDLARARSLYAANAVFSLGSLVRLARMVEAGEGGPQDRQEAAWLYAVAAQEGSPAAAAWLKQQPDAVTALVHVNPVLDHHDLAIKRSFTWKGSAATDVYVAGTLPLYLPPKGRDEFDDIHMEITCYVNAAHRIDLCLTTGAIDMNIYSSALRDAYSGDIVVPDVDADGKATANTLYMRRICSGFHCG
;
A
#
# COMPACT_ATOMS: atom_id res chain seq x y z
N MET A 1 30.26 -35.01 56.18
CA MET A 1 30.22 -34.12 57.35
C MET A 1 30.17 -32.68 56.84
N LYS A 2 29.29 -31.85 57.44
CA LYS A 2 28.95 -30.41 57.21
C LYS A 2 30.13 -29.46 56.83
N PRO A 3 29.91 -28.16 56.48
CA PRO A 3 28.89 -27.49 55.63
C PRO A 3 29.37 -26.20 54.86
N ALA A 4 28.42 -25.55 54.15
CA ALA A 4 28.18 -24.08 53.99
C ALA A 4 28.95 -23.23 52.95
N PHE A 5 28.27 -22.53 52.02
CA PHE A 5 27.74 -21.15 52.12
C PHE A 5 27.15 -20.64 50.77
N TYR A 6 26.21 -19.68 50.90
CA TYR A 6 25.41 -18.88 49.95
C TYR A 6 25.99 -18.47 48.58
N ALA A 7 25.12 -18.40 47.56
CA ALA A 7 25.02 -17.26 46.64
C ALA A 7 23.63 -17.19 45.98
N ALA A 8 22.98 -16.03 46.11
CA ALA A 8 21.72 -15.69 45.46
C ALA A 8 21.94 -15.38 43.97
N LEU A 9 21.04 -15.84 43.10
CA LEU A 9 20.82 -15.24 41.79
C LEU A 9 19.32 -14.98 41.61
N LEU A 10 18.97 -13.70 41.71
CA LEU A 10 17.86 -13.08 41.01
C LEU A 10 18.16 -13.09 39.51
N PHE A 11 17.10 -13.17 38.68
CA PHE A 11 16.96 -12.99 37.21
C PHE A 11 15.98 -14.10 36.76
N THR A 12 14.82 -13.89 36.15
CA THR A 12 14.16 -12.72 35.53
C THR A 12 12.66 -13.05 35.47
N LEU A 13 11.81 -12.08 35.80
CA LEU A 13 10.41 -12.12 35.37
C LEU A 13 10.41 -12.12 33.83
N SER A 14 10.00 -13.22 33.23
CA SER A 14 9.45 -13.22 31.88
C SER A 14 8.15 -12.41 31.92
N LEU A 15 8.14 -11.26 31.26
CA LEU A 15 6.92 -10.57 30.87
C LEU A 15 6.17 -11.49 29.90
N VAL A 16 5.23 -12.26 30.44
CA VAL A 16 4.18 -12.89 29.65
C VAL A 16 3.23 -11.75 29.23
N PRO A 17 3.03 -11.47 27.93
CA PRO A 17 2.00 -10.51 27.54
C PRO A 17 0.65 -11.00 28.07
N ALA A 18 -0.15 -10.07 28.62
CA ALA A 18 -1.39 -10.41 29.30
C ALA A 18 -2.34 -11.16 28.37
N ALA A 19 -2.49 -12.48 28.56
CA ALA A 19 -3.37 -13.35 27.77
C ALA A 19 -4.86 -12.91 27.73
N GLY A 20 -5.24 -11.92 28.54
CA GLY A 20 -6.58 -11.35 28.58
C GLY A 20 -6.90 -10.36 27.45
N SER A 21 -5.94 -9.59 26.93
CA SER A 21 -6.22 -8.57 25.89
C SER A 21 -6.37 -9.19 24.51
N GLN A 22 -5.50 -10.14 24.16
CA GLN A 22 -5.54 -10.84 22.87
C GLN A 22 -6.84 -11.66 22.68
N SER A 23 -7.36 -12.26 23.76
CA SER A 23 -8.63 -13.00 23.74
C SER A 23 -9.85 -12.10 23.48
N ALA A 24 -9.83 -10.86 24.00
CA ALA A 24 -10.89 -9.89 23.80
C ALA A 24 -10.93 -9.35 22.36
N GLU A 25 -9.76 -9.04 21.78
CA GLU A 25 -9.65 -8.59 20.39
C GLU A 25 -10.03 -9.69 19.39
N LEU A 26 -9.58 -10.94 19.60
CA LEU A 26 -10.02 -12.07 18.78
C LEU A 26 -11.55 -12.27 18.81
N THR A 27 -12.18 -12.04 19.97
CA THR A 27 -13.64 -12.11 20.12
C THR A 27 -14.35 -10.96 19.38
N LYS A 28 -13.75 -9.76 19.36
CA LYS A 28 -14.27 -8.59 18.65
C LYS A 28 -14.16 -8.78 17.13
N ARG A 29 -13.00 -9.22 16.64
CA ARG A 29 -12.78 -9.53 15.21
C ARG A 29 -13.72 -10.62 14.71
N ALA A 30 -13.91 -11.70 15.48
CA ALA A 30 -14.84 -12.76 15.11
C ALA A 30 -16.30 -12.27 14.98
N ARG A 31 -16.73 -11.37 15.87
CA ARG A 31 -18.06 -10.74 15.77
C ARG A 31 -18.16 -9.82 14.56
N LEU A 32 -17.12 -9.02 14.30
CA LEU A 32 -17.08 -8.12 13.15
C LEU A 32 -17.13 -8.91 11.84
N LEU A 33 -16.41 -10.04 11.75
CA LEU A 33 -16.48 -10.93 10.60
C LEU A 33 -17.87 -11.55 10.42
N ALA A 34 -18.51 -12.03 11.50
CA ALA A 34 -19.88 -12.55 11.42
C ALA A 34 -20.88 -11.47 10.96
N ASP A 35 -20.69 -10.24 11.41
CA ASP A 35 -21.48 -9.08 10.99
C ASP A 35 -21.25 -8.72 9.52
N ALA A 36 -20.01 -8.83 9.04
CA ALA A 36 -19.65 -8.66 7.63
C ALA A 36 -20.30 -9.76 6.76
N GLU A 37 -20.24 -11.02 7.19
CA GLU A 37 -20.89 -12.16 6.50
C GLU A 37 -22.41 -12.03 6.46
N ALA A 38 -23.01 -11.38 7.47
CA ALA A 38 -24.42 -11.02 7.47
C ALA A 38 -24.75 -9.87 6.50
N GLY A 39 -23.76 -9.21 5.90
CA GLY A 39 -23.91 -8.13 4.93
C GLY A 39 -24.05 -6.74 5.54
N LYS A 40 -23.71 -6.56 6.83
CA LYS A 40 -23.75 -5.23 7.44
C LYS A 40 -22.66 -4.35 6.81
N ASN A 41 -23.07 -3.31 6.07
CA ASN A 41 -22.16 -2.44 5.30
C ASN A 41 -20.92 -2.02 6.08
N ARG A 42 -21.11 -1.51 7.30
CA ARG A 42 -19.98 -1.02 8.11
C ARG A 42 -18.97 -2.13 8.44
N ALA A 43 -19.45 -3.33 8.74
CA ALA A 43 -18.57 -4.46 9.05
C ALA A 43 -17.84 -4.98 7.80
N VAL A 44 -18.52 -4.99 6.64
CA VAL A 44 -17.89 -5.34 5.36
C VAL A 44 -16.81 -4.31 4.99
N GLU A 45 -17.08 -3.03 5.21
CA GLU A 45 -16.12 -1.94 5.04
C GLU A 45 -14.91 -2.13 5.96
N ASP A 46 -15.12 -2.26 7.27
CA ASP A 46 -14.03 -2.36 8.25
C ASP A 46 -13.13 -3.59 7.98
N ILE A 47 -13.70 -4.79 7.79
CA ILE A 47 -12.92 -6.01 7.51
C ILE A 47 -12.27 -5.95 6.12
N GLY A 48 -13.00 -5.46 5.12
CA GLY A 48 -12.47 -5.32 3.78
C GLY A 48 -11.28 -4.35 3.73
N PHE A 49 -11.39 -3.23 4.46
CA PHE A 49 -10.32 -2.26 4.60
C PHE A 49 -9.08 -2.87 5.25
N GLU A 50 -9.23 -3.64 6.34
CA GLU A 50 -8.12 -4.38 6.96
C GLU A 50 -7.44 -5.31 5.95
N TYR A 51 -8.20 -6.02 5.13
CA TYR A 51 -7.63 -6.92 4.11
C TYR A 51 -6.94 -6.15 2.97
N GLU A 52 -7.48 -5.03 2.51
CA GLU A 52 -6.88 -4.25 1.42
C GLU A 52 -5.60 -3.50 1.84
N HIS A 53 -5.52 -3.04 3.09
CA HIS A 53 -4.46 -2.13 3.54
C HIS A 53 -3.46 -2.79 4.51
N GLY A 54 -3.86 -3.88 5.15
CA GLY A 54 -3.04 -4.65 6.08
C GLY A 54 -3.70 -4.73 7.47
N SER A 55 -3.64 -5.91 8.09
CA SER A 55 -4.16 -6.11 9.45
C SER A 55 -3.35 -5.33 10.49
N TYR A 56 -4.00 -4.93 11.57
CA TYR A 56 -3.33 -4.42 12.77
C TYR A 56 -2.36 -5.43 13.39
N GLU A 57 -2.62 -6.74 13.23
CA GLU A 57 -1.85 -7.80 13.91
C GLU A 57 -0.55 -8.17 13.20
N ASP A 58 -0.56 -8.25 11.86
CA ASP A 58 0.55 -8.78 11.07
C ASP A 58 1.00 -7.86 9.92
N HIS A 59 0.34 -6.70 9.77
CA HIS A 59 0.57 -5.74 8.68
C HIS A 59 0.54 -6.35 7.27
N THR A 60 -0.06 -7.52 7.11
CA THR A 60 -0.10 -8.25 5.85
C THR A 60 -1.39 -7.91 5.12
N LYS A 61 -1.26 -7.56 3.84
CA LYS A 61 -2.40 -7.35 2.95
C LYS A 61 -2.93 -8.68 2.46
N TYR A 62 -4.24 -8.78 2.40
CA TYR A 62 -4.98 -9.92 1.92
C TYR A 62 -6.00 -9.47 0.87
N ILE A 63 -5.54 -8.72 -0.14
CA ILE A 63 -6.39 -8.09 -1.16
C ILE A 63 -7.40 -9.09 -1.74
N MET A 64 -6.96 -10.28 -2.14
CA MET A 64 -7.88 -11.29 -2.68
C MET A 64 -8.90 -11.80 -1.66
N GLN A 65 -8.58 -11.84 -0.36
CA GLN A 65 -9.56 -12.16 0.69
C GLN A 65 -10.60 -11.04 0.87
N ALA A 66 -10.21 -9.78 0.66
CA ALA A 66 -11.16 -8.66 0.61
C ALA A 66 -12.18 -8.85 -0.51
N TYR A 67 -11.71 -9.16 -1.72
CA TYR A 67 -12.58 -9.36 -2.87
C TYR A 67 -13.41 -10.65 -2.78
N ASP A 68 -12.91 -11.71 -2.14
CA ASP A 68 -13.71 -12.87 -1.79
C ASP A 68 -14.84 -12.51 -0.81
N LEU A 69 -14.56 -11.68 0.20
CA LEU A 69 -15.58 -11.18 1.13
C LEU A 69 -16.61 -10.33 0.39
N TYR A 70 -16.17 -9.39 -0.45
CA TYR A 70 -17.07 -8.54 -1.23
C TYR A 70 -17.96 -9.37 -2.16
N ALA A 71 -17.38 -10.34 -2.89
CA ALA A 71 -18.15 -11.23 -3.74
C ALA A 71 -19.23 -12.01 -2.98
N ARG A 72 -18.92 -12.54 -1.79
CA ARG A 72 -19.90 -13.28 -0.96
C ARG A 72 -20.99 -12.40 -0.33
N THR A 73 -20.74 -11.10 -0.21
CA THR A 73 -21.63 -10.15 0.47
C THR A 73 -22.28 -9.15 -0.48
N VAL A 74 -21.99 -9.23 -1.79
CA VAL A 74 -22.43 -8.30 -2.83
C VAL A 74 -23.96 -8.08 -2.84
N ASP A 75 -24.74 -9.15 -2.66
CA ASP A 75 -26.21 -9.06 -2.67
C ASP A 75 -26.79 -8.33 -1.44
N LYS A 76 -26.01 -8.19 -0.38
CA LYS A 76 -26.46 -7.68 0.94
C LYS A 76 -25.79 -6.38 1.34
N SER A 77 -24.63 -6.07 0.76
CA SER A 77 -23.84 -4.89 1.08
C SER A 77 -23.72 -3.97 -0.13
N ASN A 78 -24.04 -2.69 0.08
CA ASN A 78 -23.79 -1.65 -0.90
C ASN A 78 -22.29 -1.41 -1.11
N TYR A 79 -21.52 -1.41 -0.02
CA TYR A 79 -20.05 -1.24 -0.07
C TYR A 79 -19.39 -2.36 -0.88
N ALA A 80 -19.78 -3.62 -0.66
CA ALA A 80 -19.31 -4.75 -1.46
C ALA A 80 -19.64 -4.59 -2.95
N ARG A 81 -20.86 -4.13 -3.27
CA ARG A 81 -21.27 -3.85 -4.65
C ARG A 81 -20.43 -2.79 -5.31
N GLU A 82 -20.18 -1.69 -4.63
CA GLU A 82 -19.33 -0.59 -5.09
C GLU A 82 -17.91 -1.08 -5.41
N LYS A 83 -17.27 -1.77 -4.46
CA LYS A 83 -15.94 -2.35 -4.64
C LYS A 83 -15.86 -3.32 -5.82
N MET A 84 -16.80 -4.25 -5.91
CA MET A 84 -16.85 -5.24 -6.99
C MET A 84 -17.12 -4.60 -8.35
N CYS A 85 -18.05 -3.65 -8.43
CA CYS A 85 -18.36 -2.89 -9.66
C CYS A 85 -17.10 -2.25 -10.23
N VAL A 86 -16.39 -1.45 -9.42
CA VAL A 86 -15.19 -0.72 -9.89
C VAL A 86 -14.09 -1.69 -10.29
N ALA A 87 -13.80 -2.71 -9.47
CA ALA A 87 -12.71 -3.65 -9.74
C ALA A 87 -12.92 -4.43 -11.03
N LEU A 88 -14.15 -4.85 -11.34
CA LEU A 88 -14.47 -5.55 -12.58
C LEU A 88 -14.40 -4.65 -13.81
N LEU A 89 -14.73 -3.36 -13.69
CA LEU A 89 -14.58 -2.40 -14.80
C LEU A 89 -13.12 -2.05 -15.05
N ALA A 90 -12.36 -1.81 -13.97
CA ALA A 90 -10.95 -1.44 -14.03
C ALA A 90 -10.04 -2.63 -14.41
N GLY A 91 -10.44 -3.85 -14.07
CA GLY A 91 -9.59 -5.03 -14.21
C GLY A 91 -8.48 -5.10 -13.16
N ASP A 92 -8.75 -4.63 -11.94
CA ASP A 92 -7.80 -4.63 -10.83
C ASP A 92 -8.54 -4.67 -9.47
N PRO A 93 -8.24 -5.63 -8.57
CA PRO A 93 -7.33 -6.79 -8.74
C PRO A 93 -7.98 -7.95 -9.51
N LEU A 94 -9.26 -7.83 -9.87
CA LEU A 94 -10.01 -8.85 -10.57
C LEU A 94 -9.80 -8.76 -12.09
N PRO A 95 -9.93 -9.87 -12.84
CA PRO A 95 -10.00 -9.80 -14.30
C PRO A 95 -11.14 -8.88 -14.75
N LYS A 96 -10.91 -8.09 -15.80
CA LYS A 96 -11.93 -7.19 -16.36
C LYS A 96 -13.15 -7.98 -16.83
N ASP A 97 -14.33 -7.61 -16.33
CA ASP A 97 -15.64 -8.12 -16.76
C ASP A 97 -16.61 -6.93 -16.82
N GLU A 98 -16.71 -6.34 -18.01
CA GLU A 98 -17.52 -5.15 -18.25
C GLU A 98 -19.01 -5.40 -17.95
N MET A 99 -19.54 -6.56 -18.36
CA MET A 99 -20.95 -6.87 -18.20
C MET A 99 -21.31 -7.05 -16.72
N ALA A 100 -20.52 -7.84 -15.99
CA ALA A 100 -20.74 -8.04 -14.56
C ALA A 100 -20.52 -6.73 -13.79
N GLY A 101 -19.45 -5.99 -14.10
CA GLY A 101 -19.16 -4.70 -13.51
C GLY A 101 -20.33 -3.72 -13.65
N LEU A 102 -20.76 -3.45 -14.90
CA LEU A 102 -21.87 -2.53 -15.17
C LEU A 102 -23.19 -2.96 -14.52
N THR A 103 -23.45 -4.27 -14.46
CA THR A 103 -24.64 -4.82 -13.78
C THR A 103 -24.62 -4.47 -12.30
N LEU A 104 -23.49 -4.66 -11.62
CA LEU A 104 -23.34 -4.28 -10.21
C LEU A 104 -23.44 -2.77 -10.02
N CYS A 105 -22.77 -1.99 -10.87
CA CYS A 105 -22.80 -0.52 -10.79
C CYS A 105 -24.22 0.04 -10.95
N ALA A 106 -25.08 -0.58 -11.76
CA ALA A 106 -26.47 -0.16 -11.94
C ALA A 106 -27.34 -0.35 -10.69
N HIS A 107 -26.93 -1.23 -9.77
CA HIS A 107 -27.60 -1.49 -8.50
C HIS A 107 -26.85 -0.90 -7.30
N THR A 108 -25.77 -0.15 -7.53
CA THR A 108 -24.96 0.45 -6.47
C THR A 108 -25.49 1.84 -6.16
N ASP A 109 -25.68 2.13 -4.88
CA ASP A 109 -25.91 3.49 -4.39
C ASP A 109 -24.56 4.13 -4.08
N PHE A 110 -24.01 4.90 -5.01
CA PHE A 110 -22.75 5.62 -4.80
C PHE A 110 -22.89 6.84 -3.86
N GLY A 111 -24.07 7.04 -3.26
CA GLY A 111 -24.35 8.22 -2.44
C GLY A 111 -24.48 9.48 -3.30
N SER A 112 -23.83 10.57 -2.88
CA SER A 112 -23.83 11.81 -3.66
C SER A 112 -23.10 11.61 -5.00
N ALA A 113 -23.60 12.25 -6.08
CA ALA A 113 -23.09 12.19 -7.46
C ALA A 113 -21.67 12.80 -7.67
N SER A 114 -20.73 12.49 -6.76
CA SER A 114 -19.40 13.07 -6.68
C SER A 114 -18.40 12.18 -5.94
N SER A 115 -18.72 10.91 -5.64
CA SER A 115 -17.69 9.96 -5.19
C SER A 115 -16.68 9.72 -6.32
N HIS A 116 -15.47 9.29 -5.96
CA HIS A 116 -14.45 8.97 -6.97
C HIS A 116 -14.90 7.77 -7.81
N GLU A 117 -15.61 6.84 -7.19
CA GLU A 117 -16.18 5.62 -7.77
C GLU A 117 -17.28 5.94 -8.79
N ASP A 118 -18.27 6.77 -8.45
CA ASP A 118 -19.31 7.18 -9.42
C ASP A 118 -18.66 7.95 -10.57
N SER A 119 -17.76 8.89 -10.27
CA SER A 119 -17.05 9.66 -11.30
C SER A 119 -16.27 8.75 -12.27
N PHE A 120 -15.61 7.72 -11.74
CA PHE A 120 -14.93 6.70 -12.54
C PHE A 120 -15.90 5.90 -13.39
N VAL A 121 -17.02 5.43 -12.84
CA VAL A 121 -18.06 4.70 -13.59
C VAL A 121 -18.69 5.57 -14.68
N GLN A 122 -18.92 6.85 -14.42
CA GLN A 122 -19.44 7.78 -15.44
C GLN A 122 -18.42 8.00 -16.55
N ALA A 123 -17.14 8.15 -16.21
CA ALA A 123 -16.05 8.26 -17.19
C ALA A 123 -15.96 7.00 -18.05
N TYR A 124 -16.07 5.82 -17.44
CA TYR A 124 -16.12 4.55 -18.16
C TYR A 124 -17.30 4.49 -19.14
N LYS A 125 -18.50 4.91 -18.71
CA LYS A 125 -19.67 4.97 -19.59
C LYS A 125 -19.51 5.98 -20.72
N ASP A 126 -18.85 7.12 -20.46
CA ASP A 126 -18.52 8.12 -21.46
C ASP A 126 -17.53 7.55 -22.49
N GLU A 127 -16.46 6.88 -22.06
CA GLU A 127 -15.46 6.27 -22.93
C GLU A 127 -16.07 5.20 -23.84
N HIS A 128 -16.88 4.32 -23.28
CA HIS A 128 -17.43 3.14 -23.95
C HIS A 128 -18.80 3.39 -24.62
N GLY A 129 -19.40 4.57 -24.47
CA GLY A 129 -20.70 4.90 -25.06
C GLY A 129 -21.87 4.09 -24.45
N ILE A 130 -21.83 3.83 -23.15
CA ILE A 130 -22.83 3.02 -22.47
C ILE A 130 -24.02 3.89 -22.07
N GLY A 131 -25.15 3.70 -22.76
CA GLY A 131 -26.37 4.48 -22.56
C GLY A 131 -26.34 5.89 -23.14
N ARG A 132 -25.27 6.26 -23.87
CA ARG A 132 -25.07 7.56 -24.54
C ARG A 132 -24.03 7.45 -25.65
N ALA A 133 -23.88 8.49 -26.46
CA ALA A 133 -22.79 8.55 -27.43
C ALA A 133 -21.43 8.54 -26.71
N PRO A 134 -20.41 7.84 -27.24
CA PRO A 134 -19.08 7.82 -26.65
C PRO A 134 -18.43 9.21 -26.71
N ASP A 135 -17.77 9.60 -25.63
CA ASP A 135 -16.95 10.80 -25.47
C ASP A 135 -15.65 10.46 -24.70
N PRO A 136 -14.68 9.80 -25.37
CA PRO A 136 -13.42 9.40 -24.73
C PRO A 136 -12.59 10.59 -24.22
N ALA A 137 -12.71 11.76 -24.86
CA ALA A 137 -11.99 12.96 -24.43
C ALA A 137 -12.51 13.49 -23.09
N LYS A 138 -13.82 13.47 -22.89
CA LYS A 138 -14.43 13.79 -21.60
C LYS A 138 -14.09 12.73 -20.54
N ALA A 139 -14.16 11.45 -20.89
CA ALA A 139 -13.80 10.36 -19.99
C ALA A 139 -12.35 10.52 -19.49
N TYR A 140 -11.40 10.72 -20.41
CA TYR A 140 -10.00 10.88 -20.09
C TYR A 140 -9.73 12.09 -19.17
N LYS A 141 -10.39 13.23 -19.39
CA LYS A 141 -10.30 14.37 -18.46
C LYS A 141 -10.77 14.03 -17.05
N THR A 142 -11.81 13.21 -16.93
CA THR A 142 -12.28 12.73 -15.63
C THR A 142 -11.26 11.78 -15.01
N TYR A 143 -10.70 10.83 -15.77
CA TYR A 143 -9.64 9.95 -15.26
C TYR A 143 -8.41 10.73 -14.80
N GLU A 144 -7.94 11.73 -15.58
CA GLU A 144 -6.83 12.60 -15.17
C GLU A 144 -7.12 13.37 -13.88
N TYR A 145 -8.34 13.86 -13.71
CA TYR A 145 -8.75 14.55 -12.49
C TYR A 145 -8.73 13.64 -11.25
N LEU A 146 -8.99 12.34 -11.44
CA LEU A 146 -9.06 11.33 -10.37
C LEU A 146 -7.72 10.64 -10.10
N ALA A 147 -6.76 10.70 -11.03
CA ALA A 147 -5.53 9.89 -10.99
C ALA A 147 -4.63 10.13 -9.76
N ASP A 148 -4.79 11.25 -9.05
CA ASP A 148 -4.04 11.54 -7.82
C ASP A 148 -4.72 11.05 -6.54
N LYS A 149 -5.98 10.58 -6.64
CA LYS A 149 -6.88 10.22 -5.52
C LYS A 149 -7.50 8.84 -5.63
N PHE A 150 -7.49 8.25 -6.83
CA PHE A 150 -8.22 7.03 -7.12
C PHE A 150 -7.39 6.10 -8.00
N ALA A 151 -6.89 5.01 -7.42
CA ALA A 151 -5.95 4.10 -8.05
C ALA A 151 -6.45 3.49 -9.39
N PRO A 152 -7.74 3.12 -9.53
CA PRO A 152 -8.26 2.67 -10.83
C PRO A 152 -8.11 3.71 -11.93
N ALA A 153 -8.42 4.99 -11.64
CA ALA A 153 -8.25 6.07 -12.61
C ALA A 153 -6.79 6.31 -12.96
N ALA A 154 -5.91 6.26 -11.95
CA ALA A 154 -4.47 6.40 -12.16
C ALA A 154 -3.90 5.31 -13.08
N THR A 155 -4.41 4.08 -12.94
CA THR A 155 -4.03 2.96 -13.81
C THR A 155 -4.43 3.22 -15.26
N VAL A 156 -5.65 3.73 -15.50
CA VAL A 156 -6.11 4.08 -16.86
C VAL A 156 -5.24 5.18 -17.48
N VAL A 157 -4.96 6.26 -16.73
CA VAL A 157 -4.09 7.35 -17.21
C VAL A 157 -2.66 6.87 -17.42
N GLY A 158 -2.18 5.96 -16.57
CA GLY A 158 -0.88 5.32 -16.72
C GLY A 158 -0.79 4.46 -17.98
N ASP A 159 -1.82 3.66 -18.26
CA ASP A 159 -1.90 2.80 -19.45
C ASP A 159 -1.94 3.63 -20.74
N GLU A 160 -2.69 4.74 -20.74
CA GLU A 160 -2.71 5.69 -21.86
C GLU A 160 -1.33 6.36 -22.06
N ALA A 161 -0.73 6.88 -20.98
CA ALA A 161 0.60 7.49 -21.05
C ALA A 161 1.63 6.49 -21.59
N TYR A 162 1.55 5.22 -21.17
CA TYR A 162 2.40 4.14 -21.66
C TYR A 162 2.19 3.89 -23.17
N GLY A 163 0.94 3.78 -23.61
CA GLY A 163 0.59 3.58 -25.02
C GLY A 163 1.04 4.73 -25.94
N LEU A 164 1.06 5.95 -25.41
CA LEU A 164 1.58 7.14 -26.10
C LEU A 164 3.11 7.27 -26.07
N GLY A 165 3.81 6.39 -25.36
CA GLY A 165 5.26 6.42 -25.22
C GLY A 165 5.78 7.43 -24.19
N ASP A 166 4.91 8.03 -23.38
CA ASP A 166 5.30 8.86 -22.22
C ASP A 166 5.62 7.95 -21.02
N LEU A 167 6.69 7.18 -21.17
CA LEU A 167 7.07 6.13 -20.22
C LEU A 167 7.43 6.70 -18.84
N ALA A 168 8.01 7.90 -18.77
CA ALA A 168 8.35 8.53 -17.51
C ALA A 168 7.08 8.88 -16.71
N ARG A 169 6.06 9.42 -17.38
CA ARG A 169 4.77 9.70 -16.77
C ARG A 169 4.04 8.43 -16.35
N ALA A 170 4.02 7.41 -17.20
CA ALA A 170 3.42 6.11 -16.87
C ALA A 170 4.06 5.50 -15.63
N ARG A 171 5.40 5.44 -15.57
CA ARG A 171 6.14 4.93 -14.40
C ARG A 171 5.78 5.70 -13.13
N SER A 172 5.72 7.03 -13.20
CA SER A 172 5.36 7.88 -12.06
C SER A 172 3.93 7.62 -11.57
N LEU A 173 2.97 7.45 -12.47
CA LEU A 173 1.58 7.16 -12.12
C LEU A 173 1.43 5.78 -11.46
N TYR A 174 2.09 4.76 -11.99
CA TYR A 174 2.08 3.43 -11.38
C TYR A 174 2.78 3.43 -10.03
N ALA A 175 3.93 4.09 -9.89
CA ALA A 175 4.64 4.22 -8.61
C ALA A 175 3.78 4.89 -7.54
N ALA A 176 3.09 5.99 -7.88
CA ALA A 176 2.22 6.69 -6.94
C ALA A 176 1.02 5.86 -6.44
N ASN A 177 0.66 4.78 -7.16
CA ASN A 177 -0.53 3.98 -6.88
C ASN A 177 -0.22 2.51 -6.57
N ALA A 178 1.05 2.10 -6.61
CA ALA A 178 1.49 0.72 -6.40
C ALA A 178 1.09 0.16 -5.01
N VAL A 179 0.86 1.04 -4.03
CA VAL A 179 0.39 0.64 -2.70
C VAL A 179 -1.12 0.34 -2.64
N PHE A 180 -1.90 0.85 -3.60
CA PHE A 180 -3.37 0.75 -3.63
C PHE A 180 -3.89 -0.15 -4.76
N SER A 181 -3.04 -0.50 -5.72
CA SER A 181 -3.43 -1.15 -6.97
C SER A 181 -2.43 -2.24 -7.31
N LEU A 182 -2.90 -3.49 -7.26
CA LEU A 182 -2.13 -4.66 -7.65
C LEU A 182 -1.72 -4.57 -9.13
N GLY A 183 -2.62 -4.05 -9.96
CA GLY A 183 -2.39 -3.75 -11.37
C GLY A 183 -1.28 -2.72 -11.59
N SER A 184 -1.22 -1.65 -10.80
CA SER A 184 -0.15 -0.65 -10.84
C SER A 184 1.18 -1.22 -10.37
N LEU A 185 1.17 -2.01 -9.29
CA LEU A 185 2.36 -2.66 -8.76
C LEU A 185 3.03 -3.58 -9.79
N VAL A 186 2.25 -4.41 -10.48
CA VAL A 186 2.74 -5.30 -11.55
C VAL A 186 3.27 -4.51 -12.76
N ARG A 187 2.56 -3.45 -13.18
CA ARG A 187 3.00 -2.60 -14.30
C ARG A 187 4.30 -1.88 -13.97
N LEU A 188 4.44 -1.36 -12.76
CA LEU A 188 5.67 -0.75 -12.28
C LEU A 188 6.82 -1.77 -12.29
N ALA A 189 6.61 -2.97 -11.75
CA ALA A 189 7.62 -4.03 -11.74
C ALA A 189 8.15 -4.33 -13.15
N ARG A 190 7.25 -4.43 -14.15
CA ARG A 190 7.62 -4.61 -15.56
C ARG A 190 8.43 -3.45 -16.11
N MET A 191 8.01 -2.21 -15.84
CA MET A 191 8.73 -1.03 -16.32
C MET A 191 10.13 -0.91 -15.69
N VAL A 192 10.24 -1.23 -14.40
CA VAL A 192 11.51 -1.27 -13.67
C VAL A 192 12.45 -2.35 -14.23
N GLU A 193 11.91 -3.53 -14.52
CA GLU A 193 12.66 -4.64 -15.14
C GLU A 193 13.21 -4.28 -16.52
N ALA A 194 12.43 -3.53 -17.31
CA ALA A 194 12.76 -3.14 -18.67
C ALA A 194 13.56 -1.83 -18.78
N GLY A 195 13.65 -1.04 -17.69
CA GLY A 195 14.21 0.32 -17.75
C GLY A 195 13.34 1.30 -18.53
N GLU A 196 12.02 1.09 -18.53
CA GLU A 196 11.06 1.97 -19.20
C GLU A 196 10.76 3.16 -18.30
N GLY A 197 10.97 4.38 -18.82
CA GLY A 197 10.69 5.62 -18.09
C GLY A 197 11.64 5.91 -16.91
N GLY A 198 12.71 5.12 -16.75
CA GLY A 198 13.67 5.24 -15.65
C GLY A 198 14.80 4.22 -15.76
N PRO A 199 15.70 4.13 -14.78
CA PRO A 199 16.75 3.11 -14.79
C PRO A 199 16.16 1.70 -14.73
N GLN A 200 16.89 0.77 -15.34
CA GLN A 200 16.63 -0.66 -15.20
C GLN A 200 17.17 -1.16 -13.86
N ASP A 201 16.32 -1.83 -13.08
CA ASP A 201 16.72 -2.48 -11.83
C ASP A 201 16.01 -3.82 -11.65
N ARG A 202 16.73 -4.91 -11.92
CA ARG A 202 16.14 -6.25 -11.85
C ARG A 202 15.82 -6.68 -10.42
N GLN A 203 16.52 -6.16 -9.42
CA GLN A 203 16.30 -6.53 -8.03
C GLN A 203 15.10 -5.78 -7.45
N GLU A 204 14.95 -4.49 -7.78
CA GLU A 204 13.73 -3.74 -7.48
C GLU A 204 12.51 -4.42 -8.12
N ALA A 205 12.60 -4.77 -9.41
CA ALA A 205 11.52 -5.47 -10.10
C ALA A 205 11.17 -6.79 -9.43
N ALA A 206 12.16 -7.60 -9.03
CA ALA A 206 11.94 -8.86 -8.33
C ALA A 206 11.26 -8.66 -6.98
N TRP A 207 11.61 -7.61 -6.24
CA TRP A 207 10.92 -7.23 -5.01
C TRP A 207 9.46 -6.85 -5.26
N LEU A 208 9.19 -5.98 -6.24
CA LEU A 208 7.84 -5.57 -6.59
C LEU A 208 6.97 -6.77 -7.04
N TYR A 209 7.52 -7.68 -7.85
CA TYR A 209 6.83 -8.92 -8.21
C TYR A 209 6.63 -9.84 -7.00
N ALA A 210 7.59 -9.94 -6.07
CA ALA A 210 7.43 -10.71 -4.84
C ALA A 210 6.26 -10.19 -4.00
N VAL A 211 6.16 -8.86 -3.82
CA VAL A 211 5.05 -8.23 -3.11
C VAL A 211 3.73 -8.48 -3.84
N ALA A 212 3.67 -8.25 -5.15
CA ALA A 212 2.46 -8.50 -5.94
C ALA A 212 2.01 -9.97 -5.89
N ALA A 213 2.95 -10.93 -5.90
CA ALA A 213 2.65 -12.35 -5.81
C ALA A 213 2.11 -12.72 -4.42
N GLN A 214 2.65 -12.13 -3.35
CA GLN A 214 2.12 -12.29 -1.99
C GLN A 214 0.70 -11.74 -1.88
N GLU A 215 0.39 -10.64 -2.55
CA GLU A 215 -0.95 -10.05 -2.62
C GLU A 215 -1.91 -10.80 -3.57
N GLY A 216 -1.43 -11.83 -4.26
CA GLY A 216 -2.24 -12.76 -5.05
C GLY A 216 -2.20 -12.57 -6.56
N SER A 217 -1.28 -11.75 -7.10
CA SER A 217 -1.13 -11.56 -8.55
C SER A 217 -0.63 -12.84 -9.25
N PRO A 218 -1.42 -13.46 -10.14
CA PRO A 218 -1.00 -14.65 -10.88
C PRO A 218 0.14 -14.34 -11.86
N ALA A 219 0.12 -13.13 -12.45
CA ALA A 219 1.15 -12.68 -13.38
C ALA A 219 2.51 -12.54 -12.68
N ALA A 220 2.53 -11.96 -11.48
CA ALA A 220 3.75 -11.83 -10.69
C ALA A 220 4.27 -13.20 -10.21
N ALA A 221 3.39 -14.08 -9.73
CA ALA A 221 3.76 -15.43 -9.34
C ALA A 221 4.35 -16.24 -10.51
N ALA A 222 3.77 -16.10 -11.72
CA ALA A 222 4.28 -16.72 -12.92
C ALA A 222 5.66 -16.17 -13.32
N TRP A 223 5.87 -14.85 -13.19
CA TRP A 223 7.16 -14.21 -13.44
C TRP A 223 8.25 -14.75 -12.48
N LEU A 224 7.98 -14.80 -11.18
CA LEU A 224 8.93 -15.31 -10.17
C LEU A 224 9.34 -16.76 -10.44
N LYS A 225 8.40 -17.59 -10.88
CA LYS A 225 8.67 -18.99 -11.25
C LYS A 225 9.62 -19.09 -12.45
N GLN A 226 9.57 -18.15 -13.38
CA GLN A 226 10.47 -18.09 -14.53
C GLN A 226 11.84 -17.50 -14.19
N GLN A 227 11.94 -16.81 -13.04
CA GLN A 227 13.11 -16.03 -12.63
C GLN A 227 13.57 -16.42 -11.21
N PRO A 228 13.89 -17.70 -10.92
CA PRO A 228 14.20 -18.14 -9.56
C PRO A 228 15.43 -17.43 -8.96
N ASP A 229 16.38 -17.01 -9.80
CA ASP A 229 17.59 -16.31 -9.38
C ASP A 229 17.37 -14.80 -9.14
N ALA A 230 16.23 -14.25 -9.59
CA ALA A 230 15.94 -12.83 -9.41
C ALA A 230 15.53 -12.50 -7.96
N VAL A 231 15.01 -13.49 -7.23
CA VAL A 231 14.65 -13.36 -5.81
C VAL A 231 15.89 -13.59 -4.96
N THR A 232 16.83 -12.65 -5.00
CA THR A 232 17.86 -12.59 -3.95
C THR A 232 17.20 -12.07 -2.69
N ALA A 233 17.43 -12.72 -1.54
CA ALA A 233 16.96 -12.20 -0.26
C ALA A 233 17.61 -10.83 -0.04
N LEU A 234 16.83 -9.76 -0.19
CA LEU A 234 17.29 -8.42 0.10
C LEU A 234 17.57 -8.32 1.59
N VAL A 235 18.75 -7.79 1.94
CA VAL A 235 19.10 -7.58 3.34
C VAL A 235 18.18 -6.50 3.89
N HIS A 236 17.42 -6.84 4.93
CA HIS A 236 16.66 -5.86 5.68
C HIS A 236 17.63 -5.05 6.54
N VAL A 237 17.76 -3.76 6.24
CA VAL A 237 18.36 -2.80 7.17
C VAL A 237 17.28 -2.52 8.21
N ASN A 238 17.32 -3.26 9.32
CA ASN A 238 16.33 -3.16 10.38
C ASN A 238 16.74 -2.07 11.39
N PRO A 239 16.00 -0.96 11.54
CA PRO A 239 16.30 0.10 12.51
C PRO A 239 15.84 -0.23 13.94
N VAL A 240 15.32 -1.44 14.21
CA VAL A 240 14.79 -1.84 15.52
C VAL A 240 15.95 -2.02 16.51
N LEU A 241 16.37 -0.94 17.18
CA LEU A 241 16.28 -0.75 18.66
C LEU A 241 17.21 0.32 19.25
N ASP A 242 18.22 0.81 18.53
CA ASP A 242 19.14 1.80 19.07
C ASP A 242 19.34 2.90 18.03
N HIS A 243 18.82 4.11 18.28
CA HIS A 243 19.15 5.46 17.75
C HIS A 243 20.02 5.67 16.47
N HIS A 244 20.07 4.69 15.58
CA HIS A 244 20.94 4.58 14.41
C HIS A 244 20.07 4.69 13.17
N ASP A 245 19.40 5.82 13.08
CA ASP A 245 18.50 6.10 11.98
C ASP A 245 19.29 6.46 10.70
N LEU A 246 18.78 5.99 9.57
CA LEU A 246 19.24 6.38 8.24
C LEU A 246 18.98 7.89 8.06
N ALA A 247 20.04 8.66 7.79
CA ALA A 247 19.91 10.05 7.41
C ALA A 247 19.43 10.12 5.96
N ILE A 248 18.18 10.52 5.77
CA ILE A 248 17.55 10.59 4.45
C ILE A 248 17.67 12.02 3.96
N LYS A 249 18.28 12.19 2.78
CA LYS A 249 18.29 13.47 2.07
C LYS A 249 17.21 13.44 1.00
N ARG A 250 16.28 14.40 1.06
CA ARG A 250 15.21 14.57 0.09
C ARG A 250 15.35 15.91 -0.61
N SER A 251 15.33 15.90 -1.94
CA SER A 251 15.26 17.12 -2.75
C SER A 251 13.87 17.27 -3.37
N PHE A 252 13.25 18.45 -3.23
CA PHE A 252 11.89 18.73 -3.70
C PHE A 252 11.74 20.20 -4.13
N THR A 253 10.59 20.54 -4.72
CA THR A 253 10.26 21.93 -5.08
C THR A 253 9.22 22.47 -4.10
N TRP A 254 9.53 23.57 -3.41
CA TRP A 254 8.63 24.25 -2.49
C TRP A 254 8.36 25.67 -2.96
N LYS A 255 7.09 25.99 -3.23
CA LYS A 255 6.67 27.33 -3.70
C LYS A 255 7.49 27.82 -4.92
N GLY A 256 7.81 26.92 -5.84
CA GLY A 256 8.57 27.22 -7.06
C GLY A 256 10.09 27.26 -6.89
N SER A 257 10.63 27.01 -5.71
CA SER A 257 12.06 26.98 -5.44
C SER A 257 12.54 25.57 -5.10
N ALA A 258 13.72 25.18 -5.57
CA ALA A 258 14.37 23.96 -5.13
C ALA A 258 14.67 24.03 -3.62
N ALA A 259 14.31 22.98 -2.91
CA ALA A 259 14.52 22.79 -1.49
C ALA A 259 15.18 21.43 -1.25
N THR A 260 15.86 21.30 -0.11
CA THR A 260 16.44 20.02 0.31
C THR A 260 16.33 19.95 1.82
N ASP A 261 15.77 18.86 2.30
CA ASP A 261 15.74 18.54 3.72
C ASP A 261 16.54 17.28 3.97
N VAL A 262 17.26 17.28 5.10
CA VAL A 262 17.89 16.08 5.65
C VAL A 262 17.12 15.77 6.92
N TYR A 263 16.42 14.63 6.92
CA TYR A 263 15.75 14.16 8.11
C TYR A 263 16.26 12.79 8.48
N VAL A 264 16.25 12.57 9.79
CA VAL A 264 16.50 11.27 10.38
C VAL A 264 15.20 10.50 10.19
N ALA A 265 15.23 9.32 9.55
CA ALA A 265 13.98 8.57 9.33
C ALA A 265 13.15 8.43 10.63
N GLY A 266 13.85 8.34 11.76
CA GLY A 266 13.42 8.45 13.16
C GLY A 266 12.32 9.46 13.44
N THR A 267 12.46 10.64 12.87
CA THR A 267 11.65 11.81 13.18
C THR A 267 10.46 11.97 12.24
N LEU A 268 10.30 11.11 11.23
CA LEU A 268 9.23 11.26 10.25
C LEU A 268 7.81 11.27 10.84
N PRO A 269 7.47 10.45 11.84
CA PRO A 269 6.15 10.53 12.49
C PRO A 269 5.85 11.91 13.09
N LEU A 270 6.86 12.71 13.45
CA LEU A 270 6.70 14.07 13.99
C LEU A 270 6.28 15.09 12.93
N TYR A 271 6.45 14.79 11.64
CA TYR A 271 6.08 15.67 10.54
C TYR A 271 4.68 15.39 9.99
N LEU A 272 4.03 14.32 10.43
CA LEU A 272 2.64 14.05 10.08
C LEU A 272 1.73 15.04 10.84
N PRO A 273 0.87 15.82 10.14
CA PRO A 273 0.11 16.89 10.76
C PRO A 273 -0.81 16.35 11.86
N PRO A 274 -0.78 16.91 13.09
CA PRO A 274 -1.64 16.48 14.17
C PRO A 274 -3.07 17.00 13.92
N LYS A 275 -3.89 16.26 13.17
CA LYS A 275 -5.31 16.61 13.00
C LYS A 275 -6.18 15.99 14.10
N GLY A 276 -6.24 16.63 15.27
CA GLY A 276 -7.22 16.30 16.32
C GLY A 276 -6.83 15.11 17.19
N ARG A 277 -6.21 15.39 18.35
CA ARG A 277 -5.52 14.42 19.23
C ARG A 277 -6.38 13.35 19.92
N ASP A 278 -7.68 13.28 19.67
CA ASP A 278 -8.60 12.54 20.54
C ASP A 278 -9.07 11.19 19.96
N GLU A 279 -8.66 10.80 18.74
CA GLU A 279 -9.05 9.51 18.11
C GLU A 279 -7.87 8.69 17.55
N PHE A 280 -6.61 9.10 17.73
CA PHE A 280 -5.44 8.46 17.11
C PHE A 280 -4.80 7.34 17.95
N ASP A 281 -5.59 6.58 18.70
CA ASP A 281 -4.99 5.79 19.79
C ASP A 281 -4.05 4.68 19.33
N ASP A 282 -4.09 4.20 18.07
CA ASP A 282 -3.16 3.15 17.60
C ASP A 282 -2.87 3.25 16.08
N ILE A 283 -1.86 4.03 15.67
CA ILE A 283 -1.29 3.94 14.32
C ILE A 283 -0.36 2.74 14.29
N HIS A 284 -0.56 1.82 13.33
CA HIS A 284 0.28 0.66 13.10
C HIS A 284 0.59 0.55 11.60
N MET A 285 1.77 1.04 11.19
CA MET A 285 2.20 0.99 9.78
C MET A 285 3.61 0.43 9.65
N GLU A 286 3.82 -0.37 8.63
CA GLU A 286 5.14 -0.73 8.12
C GLU A 286 5.40 -0.02 6.79
N ILE A 287 6.57 0.58 6.66
CA ILE A 287 7.05 1.24 5.46
C ILE A 287 8.27 0.46 4.98
N THR A 288 8.20 -0.07 3.78
CA THR A 288 9.31 -0.81 3.15
C THR A 288 9.73 -0.08 1.88
N CYS A 289 10.96 0.41 1.88
CA CYS A 289 11.57 1.11 0.75
C CYS A 289 12.67 0.25 0.14
N TYR A 290 12.74 0.23 -1.18
CA TYR A 290 13.89 -0.34 -1.88
C TYR A 290 14.95 0.73 -2.11
N VAL A 291 16.19 0.42 -1.72
CA VAL A 291 17.36 1.24 -2.01
C VAL A 291 18.09 0.64 -3.20
N ASN A 292 18.11 1.35 -4.33
CA ASN A 292 18.74 0.89 -5.55
C ASN A 292 20.28 0.96 -5.49
N ALA A 293 20.94 0.45 -6.54
CA ALA A 293 22.40 0.43 -6.64
C ALA A 293 23.07 1.82 -6.58
N ALA A 294 22.31 2.89 -6.83
CA ALA A 294 22.79 4.28 -6.76
C ALA A 294 22.50 4.94 -5.40
N HIS A 295 22.15 4.15 -4.38
CA HIS A 295 21.77 4.63 -3.05
C HIS A 295 20.57 5.59 -3.09
N ARG A 296 19.61 5.30 -3.98
CA ARG A 296 18.36 6.06 -4.08
C ARG A 296 17.15 5.21 -3.77
N ILE A 297 16.12 5.86 -3.25
CA ILE A 297 14.81 5.25 -3.03
C ILE A 297 13.85 5.80 -4.07
N ASP A 298 13.40 4.93 -4.97
CA ASP A 298 12.43 5.27 -6.02
C ASP A 298 10.98 5.06 -5.54
N LEU A 299 10.76 4.07 -4.67
CA LEU A 299 9.46 3.73 -4.11
C LEU A 299 9.57 3.20 -2.69
N CYS A 300 8.61 3.60 -1.86
CA CYS A 300 8.28 2.90 -0.62
C CYS A 300 6.85 2.37 -0.69
N LEU A 301 6.67 1.13 -0.25
CA LEU A 301 5.37 0.52 -0.03
C LEU A 301 5.01 0.64 1.44
N THR A 302 3.74 0.92 1.71
CA THR A 302 3.22 0.96 3.08
C THR A 302 2.17 -0.12 3.28
N THR A 303 2.22 -0.76 4.44
CA THR A 303 1.20 -1.72 4.89
C THR A 303 0.78 -1.39 6.32
N GLY A 304 -0.41 -1.84 6.70
CA GLY A 304 -0.97 -1.64 8.04
C GLY A 304 -2.22 -0.78 8.03
N ALA A 305 -2.90 -0.79 9.18
CA ALA A 305 -4.24 -0.23 9.31
C ALA A 305 -4.17 1.26 9.69
N ILE A 306 -3.95 2.09 8.68
CA ILE A 306 -4.24 3.53 8.77
C ILE A 306 -5.20 3.89 7.65
N ASP A 307 -6.13 4.82 7.92
CA ASP A 307 -6.79 5.59 6.88
C ASP A 307 -5.74 6.35 6.04
N MET A 308 -5.30 5.68 4.98
CA MET A 308 -4.32 6.19 4.04
C MET A 308 -4.84 7.46 3.35
N ASN A 309 -6.14 7.79 3.38
CA ASN A 309 -6.60 9.06 2.82
C ASN A 309 -6.05 10.27 3.58
N ILE A 310 -5.77 10.12 4.88
CA ILE A 310 -5.25 11.21 5.72
C ILE A 310 -3.73 11.38 5.54
N TYR A 311 -3.02 10.28 5.34
CA TYR A 311 -1.54 10.26 5.34
C TYR A 311 -0.92 10.02 3.97
N SER A 312 -1.67 9.56 2.97
CA SER A 312 -1.15 9.22 1.65
C SER A 312 -0.44 10.38 1.01
N SER A 313 -0.95 11.61 1.09
CA SER A 313 -0.25 12.76 0.52
C SER A 313 1.03 13.08 1.27
N ALA A 314 1.03 13.03 2.60
CA ALA A 314 2.22 13.32 3.41
C ALA A 314 3.29 12.24 3.32
N LEU A 315 2.89 10.97 3.30
CA LEU A 315 3.77 9.82 3.11
C LEU A 315 4.27 9.74 1.68
N ARG A 316 3.40 9.97 0.69
CA ARG A 316 3.82 10.14 -0.71
C ARG A 316 4.82 11.27 -0.78
N ASP A 317 4.56 12.44 -0.21
CA ASP A 317 5.53 13.53 -0.25
C ASP A 317 6.84 13.10 0.43
N ALA A 318 6.80 12.57 1.65
CA ALA A 318 7.98 12.15 2.40
C ALA A 318 8.81 11.05 1.70
N TYR A 319 8.14 10.11 1.03
CA TYR A 319 8.74 8.91 0.44
C TYR A 319 8.70 8.87 -1.08
N SER A 320 8.39 10.00 -1.72
CA SER A 320 8.53 10.19 -3.16
C SER A 320 9.48 11.34 -3.47
N GLY A 321 10.08 11.26 -4.64
CA GLY A 321 11.06 12.21 -5.13
C GLY A 321 12.47 11.62 -5.09
N ASP A 322 13.46 12.50 -5.26
CA ASP A 322 14.86 12.10 -5.35
C ASP A 322 15.44 11.90 -3.96
N ILE A 323 15.17 10.74 -3.37
CA ILE A 323 15.62 10.36 -2.04
C ILE A 323 16.98 9.68 -2.16
N VAL A 324 17.99 10.22 -1.47
CA VAL A 324 19.33 9.65 -1.39
C VAL A 324 19.60 9.17 0.02
N VAL A 325 20.16 7.97 0.13
CA VAL A 325 20.63 7.39 1.38
C VAL A 325 22.17 7.32 1.40
N PRO A 326 22.82 7.29 2.57
CA PRO A 326 24.27 7.16 2.65
C PRO A 326 24.75 5.82 2.10
N ASP A 327 25.99 5.76 1.60
CA ASP A 327 26.57 4.54 1.00
C ASP A 327 26.56 3.33 1.97
N VAL A 328 26.72 3.62 3.27
CA VAL A 328 26.68 2.64 4.35
C VAL A 328 25.73 3.07 5.47
N ASP A 329 25.11 2.10 6.14
CA ASP A 329 24.33 2.33 7.35
C ASP A 329 25.23 2.62 8.57
N ALA A 330 24.63 2.80 9.74
CA ALA A 330 25.35 3.08 10.98
C ALA A 330 26.28 1.95 11.43
N ASP A 331 26.06 0.71 10.96
CA ASP A 331 26.90 -0.46 11.22
C ASP A 331 28.02 -0.61 10.17
N GLY A 332 28.08 0.28 9.17
CA GLY A 332 29.02 0.20 8.06
C GLY A 332 28.64 -0.80 6.98
N LYS A 333 27.39 -1.29 6.95
CA LYS A 333 26.89 -2.18 5.89
C LYS A 333 26.45 -1.36 4.68
N ALA A 334 26.72 -1.84 3.48
CA ALA A 334 26.30 -1.18 2.25
C ALA A 334 24.76 -1.08 2.18
N THR A 335 24.24 0.08 1.81
CA THR A 335 22.79 0.32 1.67
C THR A 335 22.28 0.05 0.25
N ALA A 336 23.17 0.05 -0.75
CA ALA A 336 22.79 -0.28 -2.12
C ALA A 336 22.19 -1.69 -2.19
N ASN A 337 21.11 -1.83 -2.96
CA ASN A 337 20.42 -3.10 -3.19
C ASN A 337 19.87 -3.72 -1.90
N THR A 338 19.29 -2.90 -1.02
CA THR A 338 18.73 -3.35 0.27
C THR A 338 17.28 -2.93 0.42
N LEU A 339 16.58 -3.56 1.37
CA LEU A 339 15.28 -3.09 1.84
C LEU A 339 15.49 -2.31 3.14
N TYR A 340 15.06 -1.06 3.12
CA TYR A 340 14.89 -0.28 4.33
C TYR A 340 13.46 -0.48 4.83
N MET A 341 13.30 -1.02 6.03
CA MET A 341 11.99 -1.28 6.62
C MET A 341 11.84 -0.47 7.90
N ARG A 342 10.68 0.15 8.09
CA ARG A 342 10.38 0.93 9.29
C ARG A 342 8.97 0.67 9.75
N ARG A 343 8.83 0.32 11.04
CA ARG A 343 7.52 0.33 11.71
C ARG A 343 7.28 1.66 12.37
N ILE A 344 6.14 2.27 12.08
CA ILE A 344 5.62 3.44 12.75
C ILE A 344 4.46 2.95 13.61
N CYS A 345 4.66 3.08 14.92
CA CYS A 345 3.62 2.80 15.90
C CYS A 345 3.35 4.07 16.72
N SER A 346 2.08 4.44 16.92
CA SER A 346 1.69 5.46 17.91
C SER A 346 0.88 4.80 19.02
N GLY A 347 1.18 5.11 20.28
CA GLY A 347 0.46 4.56 21.44
C GLY A 347 1.34 3.73 22.38
N PHE A 348 0.76 3.29 23.50
CA PHE A 348 1.45 2.52 24.55
C PHE A 348 1.77 1.06 24.15
N HIS A 349 1.36 0.61 22.96
CA HIS A 349 1.43 -0.79 22.52
C HIS A 349 2.57 -1.07 21.52
N CYS A 350 3.57 -0.18 21.42
CA CYS A 350 4.77 -0.38 20.61
C CYS A 350 5.73 -1.36 21.32
N GLY A 351 5.45 -2.66 21.26
CA GLY A 351 6.25 -3.74 21.88
C GLY A 351 7.08 -4.53 20.88
#